data_AF-A0A942D2E3-F1
#
_entry.id   AF-A0A942D2E3-F1
#
_cell.length_a   1.000
_cell.length_b   1.000
_cell.length_c   1.000
_cell.angle_alpha   90.00
_cell.angle_beta   90.00
_cell.angle_gamma   90.00
#
_symmetry.space_group_name_H-M   'P 1'
#
loop_
_entity.id
_entity.type
_entity.pdbx_description
1 polymer ?
#
loop_
_entity_poly.entity_id
_entity_poly.type
_entity_poly.pdbx_seq_one_letter_code
_entity_poly.pdbx_strand_id
1 'polypeptide(L)'
;LERQVAARPDVKAVSGYYDTHSPAFVSHDGDSTYFVVTLVPTADKQVQDAAGEIDQELAGKPGILVGGPAVAQEQVNHQVEEDLKKAELLAFPLLFLLTLLFFRSLVAALLPLLIGGLAIVGTFLILRVASEFGSISVFALNLTTALGLGLAIDYSLFIVSRYREEIARTGPGLAAMRRVLATSGRTVFFSSLTVAAALASLLVFPQRFLYSMGLGGALVALFAALISLTVLPAILTLLGARVNSLSPPFLRRRAEAEARPATSGFWYRLSRLVMRRPVPIATASAAFLILLGLPFLGIRFNTVDATVLPKGASARQAYEFVRAEFPPYRESPIVISFTGGGEAQARAFAHRVGGVPGVGEVLPPRPLADGVTAIEAISTQPFAAGASQETVERIRELPTPAGTTALVGGGSADFVDFQASLASHLPIALAIIVTATLIILFLMTGSVVLPVKSLLMNLLNLSAVFGLLVLIFQDGRLEGLLGYSSPGAIEQTMPILICAVAFGLSTDYAVFLLSRIKEARDNGASDSESVAIGLERTGRIVTAAALLFAVAMLAFATSEIVFIKENGVATALAVLIDASIIRALLVPSLMELLGKWNWWAPAPLRRLHRRWGISEAGPAPGRGEAAAG
;
A
#
# COMPACT_ATOMS: atom_id res chain seq x y z
N LEU A 1 25.42 -36.38 0.00
CA LEU A 1 24.39 -35.32 -0.05
C LEU A 1 24.16 -34.83 -1.47
N GLU A 2 25.18 -34.29 -2.14
CA GLU A 2 25.08 -33.80 -3.53
C GLU A 2 24.43 -34.81 -4.49
N ARG A 3 24.87 -36.08 -4.49
CA ARG A 3 24.26 -37.13 -5.33
C ARG A 3 22.79 -37.42 -5.01
N GLN A 4 22.38 -37.26 -3.75
CA GLN A 4 20.99 -37.47 -3.34
C GLN A 4 20.12 -36.34 -3.90
N VAL A 5 20.56 -35.09 -3.76
CA VAL A 5 19.84 -33.92 -4.30
C VAL A 5 19.84 -33.94 -5.83
N ALA A 6 20.96 -34.30 -6.46
CA ALA A 6 21.07 -34.42 -7.91
C ALA A 6 20.19 -35.52 -8.53
N ALA A 7 19.74 -36.50 -7.75
CA ALA A 7 18.84 -37.55 -8.22
C ALA A 7 17.37 -37.11 -8.30
N ARG A 8 17.02 -35.92 -7.78
CA ARG A 8 15.67 -35.38 -7.84
C ARG A 8 15.30 -34.96 -9.27
N PRO A 9 14.08 -35.24 -9.73
CA PRO A 9 13.65 -34.87 -11.09
C PRO A 9 13.58 -33.35 -11.31
N ASP A 10 13.39 -32.58 -10.23
CA ASP A 10 13.26 -31.11 -10.28
C ASP A 10 14.62 -30.40 -10.29
N VAL A 11 15.72 -31.15 -10.18
CA VAL A 11 17.09 -30.62 -10.13
C VAL A 11 17.76 -30.82 -11.49
N LYS A 12 18.17 -29.71 -12.11
CA LYS A 12 18.88 -29.69 -13.39
C LYS A 12 20.37 -29.98 -13.21
N ALA A 13 20.98 -29.39 -12.19
CA ALA A 13 22.41 -29.53 -11.92
C ALA A 13 22.71 -29.25 -10.44
N VAL A 14 23.77 -29.88 -9.93
CA VAL A 14 24.37 -29.55 -8.64
C VAL A 14 25.82 -29.19 -8.89
N SER A 15 26.27 -28.06 -8.37
CA SER A 15 27.65 -27.58 -8.54
C SER A 15 28.25 -27.26 -7.17
N GLY A 16 29.34 -27.92 -6.83
CA GLY A 16 30.04 -27.75 -5.55
C GLY A 16 31.53 -28.01 -5.69
N TYR A 17 32.23 -28.03 -4.55
CA TYR A 17 33.69 -28.28 -4.51
C TYR A 17 34.06 -29.63 -5.13
N TYR A 18 33.30 -30.69 -4.85
CA TYR A 18 33.65 -32.05 -5.30
C TYR A 18 33.51 -32.27 -6.82
N ASP A 19 32.71 -31.45 -7.49
CA ASP A 19 32.55 -31.48 -8.94
C ASP A 19 33.55 -30.53 -9.62
N THR A 20 33.56 -29.26 -9.17
CA THR A 20 34.33 -28.20 -9.83
C THR A 20 35.78 -28.10 -9.39
N HIS A 21 36.14 -28.70 -8.24
CA HIS A 21 37.42 -28.54 -7.55
C HIS A 21 37.79 -27.06 -7.29
N SER A 22 36.81 -26.14 -7.32
CA SER A 22 37.06 -24.72 -7.16
C SER A 22 37.16 -24.36 -5.67
N PRO A 23 38.27 -23.74 -5.22
CA PRO A 23 38.43 -23.32 -3.83
C PRO A 23 37.40 -22.26 -3.40
N ALA A 24 36.66 -21.67 -4.35
CA ALA A 24 35.57 -20.73 -4.04
C ALA A 24 34.38 -21.38 -3.30
N PHE A 25 34.21 -22.70 -3.37
CA PHE A 25 33.17 -23.45 -2.64
C PHE A 25 33.59 -23.85 -1.22
N VAL A 26 34.77 -23.42 -0.77
CA VAL A 26 35.33 -23.74 0.56
C VAL A 26 35.41 -22.44 1.36
N SER A 27 35.06 -22.51 2.64
CA SER A 27 35.11 -21.37 3.55
C SER A 27 36.54 -20.91 3.81
N HIS A 28 36.69 -19.69 4.33
CA HIS A 28 37.99 -19.11 4.68
C HIS A 28 38.78 -19.95 5.69
N ASP A 29 38.11 -20.62 6.62
CA ASP A 29 38.69 -21.52 7.62
C ASP A 29 38.95 -22.95 7.10
N GLY A 30 38.37 -23.32 5.96
CA GLY A 30 38.48 -24.67 5.39
C GLY A 30 37.55 -25.72 5.99
N ASP A 31 36.73 -25.35 6.98
CA ASP A 31 35.89 -26.30 7.74
C ASP A 31 34.47 -26.44 7.17
N SER A 32 34.08 -25.58 6.23
CA SER A 32 32.74 -25.55 5.62
C SER A 32 32.78 -25.52 4.10
N THR A 33 31.72 -26.04 3.47
CA THR A 33 31.53 -26.02 2.01
C THR A 33 30.05 -25.83 1.66
N TYR A 34 29.78 -25.22 0.51
CA TYR A 34 28.44 -25.14 -0.06
C TYR A 34 28.40 -25.74 -1.47
N PHE A 35 27.21 -26.16 -1.89
CA PHE A 35 26.92 -26.54 -3.27
C PHE A 35 25.63 -25.85 -3.73
N VAL A 36 25.62 -25.43 -4.99
CA VAL A 36 24.50 -24.75 -5.62
C VAL A 36 23.62 -25.77 -6.31
N VAL A 37 22.33 -25.74 -6.00
CA VAL A 37 21.32 -26.58 -6.64
C VAL A 37 20.62 -25.73 -7.69
N THR A 38 20.81 -26.09 -8.96
CA THR A 38 20.10 -25.47 -10.08
C THR A 38 18.83 -26.26 -10.36
N LEU A 39 17.68 -25.64 -10.17
CA LEU A 39 16.37 -26.26 -10.45
C LEU A 39 16.05 -26.21 -11.94
N VAL A 40 15.21 -27.14 -12.40
CA VAL A 40 14.71 -27.16 -13.78
C VAL A 40 13.89 -25.88 -14.04
N PRO A 41 14.14 -25.16 -15.15
CA PRO A 41 13.38 -23.96 -15.48
C PRO A 41 11.92 -24.32 -15.71
N THR A 42 11.08 -24.01 -14.73
CA THR A 42 9.64 -24.26 -14.70
C THR A 42 8.92 -22.98 -14.25
N ALA A 43 7.60 -23.04 -14.02
CA ALA A 43 6.89 -21.89 -13.47
C ALA A 43 7.42 -21.55 -12.06
N ASP A 44 7.49 -20.26 -11.70
CA ASP A 44 8.05 -19.79 -10.41
C ASP A 44 7.51 -20.56 -9.20
N LYS A 45 6.22 -20.93 -9.23
CA LYS A 45 5.59 -21.71 -8.17
C LYS A 45 6.19 -23.13 -8.05
N GLN A 46 6.44 -23.81 -9.16
CA GLN A 46 7.04 -25.14 -9.14
C GLN A 46 8.48 -25.11 -8.63
N VAL A 47 9.22 -24.05 -8.96
CA VAL A 47 10.56 -23.79 -8.42
C VAL A 47 10.52 -23.58 -6.90
N GLN A 48 9.53 -22.82 -6.41
CA GLN A 48 9.33 -22.60 -4.98
C GLN A 48 8.91 -23.88 -4.24
N ASP A 49 7.95 -24.62 -4.78
CA ASP A 49 7.47 -25.88 -4.20
C ASP A 49 8.62 -26.90 -4.09
N ALA A 50 9.42 -27.05 -5.16
CA ALA A 50 10.60 -27.93 -5.15
C ALA A 50 11.66 -27.47 -4.15
N ALA A 51 11.88 -26.15 -4.02
CA ALA A 51 12.82 -25.60 -3.04
C ALA A 51 12.36 -25.84 -1.59
N GLY A 52 11.06 -25.67 -1.31
CA GLY A 52 10.45 -25.96 -0.01
C GLY A 52 10.54 -27.44 0.36
N GLU A 53 10.30 -28.34 -0.60
CA GLU A 53 10.50 -29.78 -0.38
C GLU A 53 11.96 -30.15 -0.06
N ILE A 54 12.92 -29.51 -0.75
CA ILE A 54 14.35 -29.71 -0.47
C ILE A 54 14.71 -29.18 0.91
N ASP A 55 14.24 -27.99 1.29
CA ASP A 55 14.45 -27.44 2.65
C ASP A 55 13.86 -28.38 3.70
N GLN A 56 12.63 -28.87 3.54
CA GLN A 56 11.99 -29.80 4.48
C GLN A 56 12.71 -31.16 4.57
N GLU A 57 13.19 -31.73 3.47
CA GLU A 57 13.92 -33.01 3.47
C GLU A 57 15.29 -32.90 4.16
N LEU A 58 15.91 -31.73 4.06
CA LEU A 58 17.21 -31.45 4.64
C LEU A 58 17.13 -30.80 6.02
N ALA A 59 15.97 -30.26 6.39
CA ALA A 59 15.69 -29.65 7.68
C ALA A 59 15.94 -30.65 8.82
N GLY A 60 16.63 -30.18 9.86
CA GLY A 60 16.93 -30.98 11.05
C GLY A 60 18.12 -31.92 10.93
N LYS A 61 18.78 -32.01 9.75
CA LYS A 61 20.09 -32.69 9.66
C LYS A 61 21.18 -31.80 10.28
N PRO A 62 21.98 -32.31 11.23
CA PRO A 62 23.00 -31.50 11.88
C PRO A 62 24.07 -31.05 10.88
N GLY A 63 24.41 -29.75 10.90
CA GLY A 63 25.44 -29.16 10.04
C GLY A 63 25.00 -28.82 8.61
N ILE A 64 23.69 -28.84 8.30
CA ILE A 64 23.16 -28.47 6.98
C ILE A 64 22.26 -27.25 7.13
N LEU A 65 22.59 -26.20 6.37
CA LEU A 65 21.75 -25.01 6.19
C LEU A 65 21.34 -24.94 4.71
N VAL A 66 20.04 -24.82 4.46
CA VAL A 66 19.50 -24.64 3.11
C VAL A 66 19.04 -23.19 2.98
N GLY A 67 19.32 -22.59 1.83
CA GLY A 67 18.91 -21.24 1.53
C GLY A 67 18.95 -20.96 0.04
N GLY A 68 19.13 -19.68 -0.29
CA GLY A 68 19.09 -19.18 -1.66
C GLY A 68 17.72 -18.61 -2.03
N PRO A 69 17.60 -17.98 -3.22
CA PRO A 69 16.45 -17.16 -3.57
C PRO A 69 15.11 -17.91 -3.57
N ALA A 70 15.09 -19.17 -4.03
CA ALA A 70 13.86 -19.96 -4.11
C ALA A 70 13.33 -20.34 -2.71
N VAL A 71 14.21 -20.79 -1.81
CA VAL A 71 13.85 -21.10 -0.40
C VAL A 71 13.47 -19.83 0.35
N ALA A 72 14.22 -18.74 0.16
CA ALA A 72 13.88 -17.45 0.76
C ALA A 72 12.48 -16.98 0.33
N GLN A 73 12.13 -17.11 -0.95
CA GLN A 73 10.83 -16.70 -1.46
C GLN A 73 9.69 -17.58 -0.94
N GLU A 74 9.90 -18.89 -0.84
CA GLU A 74 8.94 -19.82 -0.22
C GLU A 74 8.71 -19.48 1.25
N GLN A 75 9.78 -19.27 2.03
CA GLN A 75 9.71 -18.92 3.44
C GLN A 75 9.05 -17.55 3.65
N VAL A 76 9.32 -16.58 2.76
CA VAL A 76 8.62 -15.29 2.77
C VAL A 76 7.12 -15.51 2.57
N ASN A 77 6.71 -16.31 1.58
CA ASN A 77 5.29 -16.57 1.33
C ASN A 77 4.62 -17.29 2.52
N HIS A 78 5.28 -18.30 3.10
CA HIS A 78 4.76 -19.02 4.26
C HIS A 78 4.64 -18.09 5.49
N GLN A 79 5.67 -17.30 5.77
CA GLN A 79 5.67 -16.34 6.87
C GLN A 79 4.60 -15.25 6.66
N VAL A 80 4.38 -14.78 5.43
CA VAL A 80 3.27 -13.88 5.08
C VAL A 80 1.92 -14.47 5.49
N GLU A 81 1.68 -15.75 5.18
CA GLU A 81 0.42 -16.42 5.51
C GLU A 81 0.21 -16.61 7.01
N GLU A 82 1.27 -16.93 7.76
CA GLU A 82 1.21 -17.00 9.22
C GLU A 82 0.96 -15.64 9.85
N ASP A 83 1.65 -14.61 9.38
CA ASP A 83 1.51 -13.25 9.88
C ASP A 83 0.13 -12.68 9.59
N LEU A 84 -0.47 -13.02 8.45
CA LEU A 84 -1.86 -12.67 8.15
C LEU A 84 -2.82 -13.26 9.18
N LYS A 85 -2.67 -14.55 9.51
CA LYS A 85 -3.51 -15.20 10.55
C LYS A 85 -3.32 -14.55 11.91
N LYS A 86 -2.07 -14.28 12.31
CA LYS A 86 -1.75 -13.58 13.58
C LYS A 86 -2.37 -12.17 13.62
N ALA A 87 -2.21 -11.41 12.53
CA ALA A 87 -2.75 -10.06 12.42
C ALA A 87 -4.27 -10.03 12.50
N GLU A 88 -4.98 -10.96 11.84
CA GLU A 88 -6.43 -11.08 11.94
C GLU A 88 -6.88 -11.40 13.37
N LEU A 89 -6.25 -12.39 14.02
CA LEU A 89 -6.57 -12.78 15.40
C LEU A 89 -6.40 -11.62 16.40
N LEU A 90 -5.45 -10.73 16.16
CA LEU A 90 -5.20 -9.56 16.99
C LEU A 90 -6.10 -8.37 16.63
N ALA A 91 -6.32 -8.11 15.34
CA ALA A 91 -7.10 -6.98 14.85
C ALA A 91 -8.58 -7.12 15.21
N PHE A 92 -9.20 -8.29 14.99
CA PHE A 92 -10.65 -8.45 15.19
C PHE A 92 -11.12 -8.12 16.61
N PRO A 93 -10.51 -8.65 17.69
CA PRO A 93 -10.90 -8.30 19.06
C PRO A 93 -10.69 -6.82 19.37
N LEU A 94 -9.58 -6.24 18.92
CA LEU A 94 -9.25 -4.83 19.19
C LEU A 94 -10.21 -3.89 18.45
N LEU A 95 -10.53 -4.20 17.20
CA LEU A 95 -11.53 -3.46 16.42
C LEU A 95 -12.92 -3.60 16.99
N PHE A 96 -13.29 -4.78 17.50
CA PHE A 96 -14.56 -4.99 18.21
C PHE A 96 -14.66 -4.13 19.47
N LEU A 97 -13.60 -4.08 20.27
CA LEU A 97 -13.57 -3.23 21.47
C LEU A 97 -13.69 -1.74 21.10
N LEU A 98 -13.01 -1.30 20.05
CA LEU A 98 -13.08 0.08 19.57
C LEU A 98 -14.45 0.42 18.98
N THR A 99 -15.04 -0.44 18.14
CA THR A 99 -16.38 -0.22 17.60
C THR A 99 -17.41 -0.19 18.72
N LEU A 100 -17.28 -1.06 19.74
CA LEU A 100 -18.11 -1.04 20.93
C LEU A 100 -17.99 0.27 21.71
N LEU A 101 -16.77 0.80 21.87
CA LEU A 101 -16.51 2.08 22.51
C LEU A 101 -17.16 3.25 21.75
N PHE A 102 -17.10 3.23 20.41
CA PHE A 102 -17.64 4.30 19.56
C PHE A 102 -19.17 4.27 19.46
N PHE A 103 -19.75 3.12 19.11
CA PHE A 103 -21.19 3.00 18.90
C PHE A 103 -21.98 2.89 20.20
N ARG A 104 -21.32 2.43 21.28
CA ARG A 104 -21.91 2.21 22.62
C ARG A 104 -23.12 1.25 22.61
N SER A 105 -23.23 0.43 21.58
CA SER A 105 -24.28 -0.59 21.36
C SER A 105 -23.62 -1.83 20.78
N LEU A 106 -23.90 -2.99 21.37
CA LEU A 106 -23.34 -4.27 20.91
C LEU A 106 -23.75 -4.55 19.45
N VAL A 107 -25.03 -4.39 19.13
CA VAL A 107 -25.55 -4.65 17.78
C VAL A 107 -24.88 -3.74 16.76
N ALA A 108 -24.78 -2.44 17.05
CA ALA A 108 -24.14 -1.48 16.15
C ALA A 108 -22.63 -1.72 15.99
N ALA A 109 -21.97 -2.28 17.00
CA ALA A 109 -20.54 -2.58 16.97
C ALA A 109 -20.21 -3.84 16.14
N LEU A 110 -21.12 -4.82 16.10
CA LEU A 110 -20.96 -6.02 15.27
C LEU A 110 -21.19 -5.75 13.78
N LEU A 111 -22.05 -4.80 13.41
CA LEU A 111 -22.38 -4.54 12.00
C LEU A 111 -21.14 -4.22 11.15
N PRO A 112 -20.27 -3.26 11.50
CA PRO A 112 -19.08 -2.96 10.71
C PRO A 112 -18.16 -4.17 10.50
N LEU A 113 -17.98 -5.00 11.55
CA LEU A 113 -17.13 -6.20 11.47
C LEU A 113 -17.73 -7.28 10.59
N LEU A 114 -19.05 -7.48 10.66
CA LEU A 114 -19.76 -8.42 9.79
C LEU A 114 -19.63 -8.01 8.32
N ILE A 115 -19.81 -6.72 8.02
CA ILE A 115 -19.67 -6.18 6.66
C ILE A 115 -18.21 -6.30 6.18
N GLY A 116 -17.23 -6.03 7.05
CA GLY A 116 -15.82 -6.26 6.77
C GLY A 116 -15.49 -7.71 6.45
N GLY A 117 -15.96 -8.66 7.27
CA GLY A 117 -15.77 -10.08 7.02
C GLY A 117 -16.39 -10.53 5.69
N LEU A 118 -17.63 -10.10 5.39
CA LEU A 118 -18.27 -10.39 4.09
C LEU A 118 -17.49 -9.78 2.91
N ALA A 119 -16.95 -8.56 3.07
CA ALA A 119 -16.17 -7.90 2.03
C ALA A 119 -14.88 -8.64 1.74
N ILE A 120 -14.16 -9.09 2.77
CA ILE A 120 -12.93 -9.87 2.64
C ILE A 120 -13.22 -11.21 1.95
N VAL A 121 -14.17 -11.99 2.49
CA VAL A 121 -14.51 -13.31 1.96
C VAL A 121 -14.98 -13.24 0.50
N GLY A 122 -15.87 -12.28 0.18
CA GLY A 122 -16.34 -12.14 -1.19
C GLY A 122 -15.27 -11.60 -2.13
N THR A 123 -14.34 -10.76 -1.66
CA THR A 123 -13.20 -10.34 -2.50
C THR A 123 -12.24 -11.50 -2.73
N PHE A 124 -11.98 -12.34 -1.73
CA PHE A 124 -11.19 -13.57 -1.91
C PHE A 124 -11.84 -14.53 -2.91
N LEU A 125 -13.17 -14.65 -2.93
CA LEU A 125 -13.86 -15.42 -3.95
C LEU A 125 -13.62 -14.86 -5.36
N ILE A 126 -13.69 -13.53 -5.51
CA ILE A 126 -13.41 -12.86 -6.79
C ILE A 126 -11.95 -13.05 -7.20
N LEU A 127 -11.01 -12.88 -6.27
CA LEU A 127 -9.58 -13.10 -6.52
C LEU A 127 -9.31 -14.57 -6.85
N ARG A 128 -9.98 -15.53 -6.22
CA ARG A 128 -9.86 -16.94 -6.59
C ARG A 128 -10.25 -17.18 -8.05
N VAL A 129 -11.35 -16.57 -8.50
CA VAL A 129 -11.74 -16.65 -9.92
C VAL A 129 -10.72 -15.95 -10.82
N ALA A 130 -10.23 -14.78 -10.43
CA ALA A 130 -9.18 -14.06 -11.17
C ALA A 130 -7.87 -14.88 -11.25
N SER A 131 -7.59 -15.73 -10.25
CA SER A 131 -6.39 -16.58 -10.21
C SER A 131 -6.37 -17.67 -11.28
N GLU A 132 -7.53 -18.01 -11.87
CA GLU A 132 -7.62 -18.93 -13.00
C GLU A 132 -7.13 -18.30 -14.31
N PHE A 133 -7.12 -16.96 -14.40
CA PHE A 133 -6.68 -16.22 -15.58
C PHE A 133 -5.23 -15.71 -15.47
N GLY A 134 -4.67 -15.67 -14.26
CA GLY A 134 -3.30 -15.21 -14.04
C GLY A 134 -2.84 -15.44 -12.60
N SER A 135 -1.52 -15.47 -12.40
CA SER A 135 -0.95 -15.61 -11.06
C SER A 135 -1.25 -14.38 -10.20
N ILE A 136 -1.90 -14.58 -9.06
CA ILE A 136 -2.13 -13.53 -8.05
C ILE A 136 -1.09 -13.65 -6.95
N SER A 137 -0.46 -12.53 -6.63
CA SER A 137 0.51 -12.47 -5.55
C SER A 137 -0.15 -12.66 -4.17
N VAL A 138 0.50 -13.41 -3.27
CA VAL A 138 0.07 -13.59 -1.87
C VAL A 138 -0.07 -12.23 -1.16
N PHE A 139 0.74 -11.25 -1.54
CA PHE A 139 0.68 -9.89 -0.99
C PHE A 139 -0.64 -9.15 -1.28
N ALA A 140 -1.33 -9.50 -2.36
CA ALA A 140 -2.66 -8.96 -2.64
C ALA A 140 -3.69 -9.43 -1.61
N LEU A 141 -3.52 -10.63 -1.03
CA LEU A 141 -4.40 -11.15 0.02
C LEU A 141 -4.27 -10.31 1.29
N ASN A 142 -3.04 -10.01 1.71
CA ASN A 142 -2.77 -9.15 2.87
C ASN A 142 -3.41 -7.77 2.70
N LEU A 143 -3.16 -7.14 1.56
CA LEU A 143 -3.73 -5.83 1.26
C LEU A 143 -5.26 -5.89 1.26
N THR A 144 -5.84 -6.95 0.70
CA THR A 144 -7.30 -7.16 0.66
C THR A 144 -7.89 -7.32 2.06
N THR A 145 -7.30 -8.11 2.95
CA THR A 145 -7.76 -8.19 4.34
C THR A 145 -7.67 -6.85 5.03
N ALA A 146 -6.51 -6.20 4.96
CA ALA A 146 -6.23 -4.94 5.64
C ALA A 146 -7.18 -3.82 5.20
N LEU A 147 -7.21 -3.55 3.88
CA LEU A 147 -8.06 -2.52 3.30
C LEU A 147 -9.53 -2.91 3.37
N GLY A 148 -9.86 -4.18 3.14
CA GLY A 148 -11.25 -4.64 3.19
C GLY A 148 -11.88 -4.43 4.56
N LEU A 149 -11.16 -4.77 5.62
CA LEU A 149 -11.62 -4.53 6.99
C LEU A 149 -11.75 -3.03 7.26
N GLY A 150 -10.71 -2.26 6.95
CA GLY A 150 -10.68 -0.80 7.19
C GLY A 150 -11.79 -0.06 6.44
N LEU A 151 -11.87 -0.23 5.12
CA LEU A 151 -12.86 0.44 4.27
C LEU A 151 -14.29 0.03 4.61
N ALA A 152 -14.54 -1.26 4.84
CA ALA A 152 -15.89 -1.73 5.19
C ALA A 152 -16.34 -1.21 6.55
N ILE A 153 -15.42 -1.12 7.52
CA ILE A 153 -15.72 -0.50 8.82
C ILE A 153 -16.05 0.97 8.64
N ASP A 154 -15.25 1.70 7.88
CA ASP A 154 -15.43 3.13 7.62
C ASP A 154 -16.77 3.40 6.96
N TYR A 155 -17.07 2.72 5.85
CA TYR A 155 -18.35 2.86 5.13
C TYR A 155 -19.53 2.50 6.01
N SER A 156 -19.42 1.42 6.78
CA SER A 156 -20.45 1.01 7.73
C SER A 156 -20.68 2.06 8.81
N LEU A 157 -19.61 2.69 9.30
CA LEU A 157 -19.70 3.68 10.36
C LEU A 157 -20.44 4.93 9.91
N PHE A 158 -20.20 5.41 8.69
CA PHE A 158 -20.97 6.51 8.12
C PHE A 158 -22.45 6.17 7.93
N ILE A 159 -22.76 4.99 7.38
CA ILE A 159 -24.14 4.58 7.11
C ILE A 159 -24.91 4.34 8.41
N VAL A 160 -24.34 3.60 9.37
CA VAL A 160 -24.95 3.33 10.68
C VAL A 160 -25.14 4.62 11.46
N SER A 161 -24.13 5.50 11.49
CA SER A 161 -24.24 6.79 12.19
C SER A 161 -25.35 7.65 11.60
N ARG A 162 -25.45 7.73 10.26
CA ARG A 162 -26.51 8.51 9.62
C ARG A 162 -27.88 7.89 9.81
N TYR A 163 -27.99 6.57 9.75
CA TYR A 163 -29.24 5.87 10.02
C TYR A 163 -29.74 6.17 11.43
N ARG A 164 -28.86 6.12 12.44
CA ARG A 164 -29.19 6.48 13.83
C ARG A 164 -29.66 7.93 13.96
N GLU A 165 -29.04 8.86 13.23
CA GLU A 165 -29.46 10.27 13.20
C GLU A 165 -30.87 10.44 12.57
N GLU A 166 -31.16 9.77 11.45
CA GLU A 166 -32.46 9.89 10.77
C GLU A 166 -33.58 9.21 11.56
N ILE A 167 -33.37 8.02 12.13
CA ILE A 167 -34.41 7.36 12.94
C ILE A 167 -34.74 8.13 14.22
N ALA A 168 -33.78 8.90 14.76
CA ALA A 168 -34.04 9.78 15.90
C ALA A 168 -34.94 10.98 15.53
N ARG A 169 -34.97 11.39 14.26
CA ARG A 169 -35.79 12.50 13.75
C ARG A 169 -37.14 12.05 13.22
N THR A 170 -37.19 10.97 12.44
CA THR A 170 -38.39 10.56 11.69
C THR A 170 -38.92 9.17 12.07
N GLY A 171 -38.25 8.45 12.98
CA GLY A 171 -38.54 7.05 13.27
C GLY A 171 -37.94 6.06 12.24
N PRO A 172 -37.90 4.75 12.56
CA PRO A 172 -37.42 3.73 11.64
C PRO A 172 -38.38 3.55 10.46
N GLY A 173 -37.84 3.38 9.25
CA GLY A 173 -38.63 3.10 8.05
C GLY A 173 -37.89 3.34 6.75
N LEU A 174 -38.55 3.05 5.62
CA LEU A 174 -38.00 3.23 4.27
C LEU A 174 -37.67 4.69 3.96
N ALA A 175 -38.43 5.64 4.50
CA ALA A 175 -38.16 7.07 4.31
C ALA A 175 -36.81 7.49 4.93
N ALA A 176 -36.51 7.01 6.14
CA ALA A 176 -35.21 7.23 6.79
C ALA A 176 -34.08 6.60 5.97
N MET A 177 -34.24 5.35 5.55
CA MET A 177 -33.23 4.66 4.73
C MET A 177 -32.99 5.34 3.38
N ARG A 178 -34.04 5.82 2.71
CA ARG A 178 -33.93 6.58 1.46
C ARG A 178 -33.08 7.83 1.63
N ARG A 179 -33.23 8.56 2.73
CA ARG A 179 -32.39 9.73 3.04
C ARG A 179 -30.94 9.35 3.35
N VAL A 180 -30.72 8.26 4.08
CA VAL A 180 -29.38 7.73 4.36
C VAL A 180 -28.65 7.39 3.06
N LEU A 181 -29.30 6.67 2.15
CA LEU A 181 -28.70 6.30 0.87
C LEU A 181 -28.50 7.51 -0.05
N ALA A 182 -29.44 8.45 -0.08
CA ALA A 182 -29.33 9.65 -0.90
C ALA A 182 -28.16 10.58 -0.49
N THR A 183 -27.71 10.51 0.77
CA THR A 183 -26.64 11.37 1.31
C THR A 183 -25.37 10.58 1.60
N SER A 184 -25.37 9.77 2.66
CA SER A 184 -24.20 9.02 3.10
C SER A 184 -23.88 7.84 2.17
N GLY A 185 -24.90 7.15 1.65
CA GLY A 185 -24.67 6.09 0.67
C GLY A 185 -24.04 6.60 -0.63
N ARG A 186 -24.52 7.74 -1.11
CA ARG A 186 -23.91 8.48 -2.22
C ARG A 186 -22.46 8.85 -1.93
N THR A 187 -22.17 9.38 -0.74
CA THR A 187 -20.81 9.75 -0.34
C THR A 187 -19.88 8.53 -0.34
N VAL A 188 -20.32 7.40 0.23
CA VAL A 188 -19.60 6.11 0.24
C VAL A 188 -19.30 5.63 -1.19
N PHE A 189 -20.25 5.74 -2.12
CA PHE A 189 -20.03 5.34 -3.52
C PHE A 189 -18.89 6.13 -4.21
N PHE A 190 -18.87 7.46 -4.05
CA PHE A 190 -17.79 8.28 -4.64
C PHE A 190 -16.45 8.06 -3.96
N SER A 191 -16.48 7.91 -2.64
CA SER A 191 -15.34 7.53 -1.83
C SER A 191 -14.72 6.23 -2.35
N SER A 192 -15.51 5.15 -2.48
CA SER A 192 -15.02 3.87 -2.95
C SER A 192 -14.50 3.89 -4.37
N LEU A 193 -15.13 4.67 -5.26
CA LEU A 193 -14.65 4.84 -6.63
C LEU A 193 -13.30 5.54 -6.67
N THR A 194 -13.07 6.48 -5.74
CA THR A 194 -11.79 7.20 -5.62
C THR A 194 -10.68 6.28 -5.14
N VAL A 195 -10.93 5.51 -4.08
CA VAL A 195 -9.97 4.51 -3.56
C VAL A 195 -9.69 3.46 -4.63
N ALA A 196 -10.72 2.95 -5.29
CA ALA A 196 -10.57 1.98 -6.36
C ALA A 196 -9.77 2.53 -7.55
N ALA A 197 -10.00 3.77 -7.96
CA ALA A 197 -9.23 4.41 -9.03
C ALA A 197 -7.76 4.63 -8.62
N ALA A 198 -7.51 5.01 -7.36
CA ALA A 198 -6.15 5.18 -6.86
C ALA A 198 -5.38 3.85 -6.86
N LEU A 199 -5.99 2.76 -6.37
CA LEU A 199 -5.39 1.43 -6.38
C LEU A 199 -5.30 0.86 -7.80
N ALA A 200 -6.28 1.16 -8.67
CA ALA A 200 -6.26 0.72 -10.06
C ALA A 200 -5.10 1.35 -10.86
N SER A 201 -4.55 2.48 -10.42
CA SER A 201 -3.35 3.06 -11.05
C SER A 201 -2.13 2.13 -10.99
N LEU A 202 -2.11 1.19 -10.02
CA LEU A 202 -1.04 0.22 -9.88
C LEU A 202 -1.04 -0.84 -11.01
N LEU A 203 -2.14 -1.02 -11.75
CA LEU A 203 -2.22 -1.95 -12.88
C LEU A 203 -1.35 -1.51 -14.07
N VAL A 204 -0.92 -0.25 -14.10
CA VAL A 204 -0.03 0.27 -15.14
C VAL A 204 1.37 -0.33 -15.02
N PHE A 205 1.77 -0.75 -13.82
CA PHE A 205 3.09 -1.30 -13.58
C PHE A 205 3.16 -2.75 -14.06
N PRO A 206 4.18 -3.13 -14.86
CA PRO A 206 4.33 -4.49 -15.38
C PRO A 206 4.66 -5.53 -14.30
N GLN A 207 5.09 -5.08 -13.12
CA GLN A 207 5.40 -5.93 -11.97
C GLN A 207 4.14 -6.62 -11.45
N ARG A 208 4.10 -7.95 -11.50
CA ARG A 208 2.96 -8.78 -11.03
C ARG A 208 2.55 -8.47 -9.59
N PHE A 209 3.51 -8.10 -8.75
CA PHE A 209 3.28 -7.66 -7.38
C PHE A 209 2.36 -6.42 -7.31
N LEU A 210 2.77 -5.32 -7.96
CA LEU A 210 1.99 -4.07 -8.01
C LEU A 210 0.65 -4.27 -8.72
N TYR A 211 0.64 -5.03 -9.82
CA TYR A 211 -0.58 -5.38 -10.54
C TYR A 211 -1.59 -6.11 -9.64
N SER A 212 -1.14 -7.17 -8.94
CA SER A 212 -2.02 -7.97 -8.08
C SER A 212 -2.59 -7.16 -6.92
N MET A 213 -1.77 -6.31 -6.31
CA MET A 213 -2.21 -5.41 -5.23
C MET A 213 -3.17 -4.33 -5.74
N GLY A 214 -2.93 -3.77 -6.92
CA GLY A 214 -3.86 -2.82 -7.53
C GLY A 214 -5.21 -3.45 -7.82
N LEU A 215 -5.20 -4.67 -8.36
CA LEU A 215 -6.41 -5.43 -8.65
C LEU A 215 -7.16 -5.78 -7.35
N GLY A 216 -6.49 -6.40 -6.38
CA GLY A 216 -7.09 -6.75 -5.08
C GLY A 216 -7.60 -5.54 -4.32
N GLY A 217 -6.82 -4.46 -4.29
CA GLY A 217 -7.18 -3.19 -3.68
C GLY A 217 -8.40 -2.52 -4.33
N ALA A 218 -8.45 -2.47 -5.66
CA ALA A 218 -9.60 -1.91 -6.36
C ALA A 218 -10.86 -2.77 -6.18
N LEU A 219 -10.73 -4.09 -6.29
CA LEU A 219 -11.83 -5.02 -6.09
C LEU A 219 -12.39 -4.96 -4.67
N VAL A 220 -11.53 -4.95 -3.65
CA VAL A 220 -11.98 -4.89 -2.26
C VAL A 220 -12.69 -3.57 -1.96
N ALA A 221 -12.19 -2.44 -2.48
CA ALA A 221 -12.82 -1.14 -2.29
C ALA A 221 -14.22 -1.09 -2.90
N LEU A 222 -14.38 -1.58 -4.14
CA LEU A 222 -15.67 -1.63 -4.83
C LEU A 222 -16.63 -2.62 -4.17
N PHE A 223 -16.14 -3.79 -3.77
CA PHE A 223 -16.96 -4.83 -3.18
C PHE A 223 -17.39 -4.49 -1.74
N ALA A 224 -16.51 -3.89 -0.94
CA ALA A 224 -16.85 -3.33 0.37
C ALA A 224 -17.95 -2.27 0.26
N ALA A 225 -17.89 -1.40 -0.75
CA ALA A 225 -18.95 -0.43 -1.02
C ALA A 225 -20.25 -1.10 -1.46
N LEU A 226 -20.19 -2.10 -2.35
CA LEU A 226 -21.36 -2.86 -2.78
C LEU A 226 -22.09 -3.48 -1.58
N ILE A 227 -21.37 -4.16 -0.68
CA ILE A 227 -21.95 -4.77 0.53
C ILE A 227 -22.48 -3.69 1.48
N SER A 228 -21.71 -2.62 1.69
CA SER A 228 -22.11 -1.51 2.58
C SER A 228 -23.34 -0.77 2.07
N LEU A 229 -23.60 -0.76 0.75
CA LEU A 229 -24.74 -0.08 0.13
C LEU A 229 -25.94 -1.01 -0.11
N THR A 230 -25.80 -2.32 0.08
CA THR A 230 -26.87 -3.30 -0.15
C THR A 230 -27.20 -4.08 1.12
N VAL A 231 -26.26 -4.89 1.60
CA VAL A 231 -26.43 -5.78 2.75
C VAL A 231 -26.64 -4.99 4.03
N LEU A 232 -25.81 -3.97 4.29
CA LEU A 232 -25.92 -3.19 5.53
C LEU A 232 -27.26 -2.44 5.64
N PRO A 233 -27.74 -1.71 4.62
CA PRO A 233 -29.08 -1.14 4.61
C PRO A 233 -30.18 -2.16 4.85
N ALA A 234 -30.12 -3.35 4.24
CA ALA A 234 -31.10 -4.41 4.46
C ALA A 234 -31.10 -4.90 5.91
N ILE A 235 -29.93 -5.07 6.53
CA ILE A 235 -29.84 -5.44 7.95
C ILE A 235 -30.39 -4.32 8.84
N LEU A 236 -30.05 -3.05 8.54
CA LEU A 236 -30.53 -1.89 9.30
C LEU A 236 -32.04 -1.70 9.21
N THR A 237 -32.66 -1.93 8.05
CA THR A 237 -34.12 -1.87 7.90
C THR A 237 -34.83 -2.98 8.67
N LEU A 238 -34.25 -4.19 8.72
CA LEU A 238 -34.77 -5.30 9.52
C LEU A 238 -34.61 -5.07 11.03
N LEU A 239 -33.50 -4.48 11.46
CA LEU A 239 -33.26 -4.15 12.87
C LEU A 239 -34.11 -2.96 13.34
N GLY A 240 -34.33 -1.96 12.49
CA GLY A 240 -35.04 -0.73 12.86
C GLY A 240 -34.43 -0.05 14.08
N ALA A 241 -35.25 0.21 15.10
CA ALA A 241 -34.78 0.79 16.37
C ALA A 241 -33.88 -0.15 17.20
N ARG A 242 -33.88 -1.46 16.93
CA ARG A 242 -33.06 -2.45 17.65
C ARG A 242 -31.56 -2.29 17.42
N VAL A 243 -31.14 -1.45 16.47
CA VAL A 243 -29.72 -1.06 16.32
C VAL A 243 -29.16 -0.41 17.59
N ASN A 244 -30.02 0.21 18.42
CA ASN A 244 -29.66 0.77 19.72
C ASN A 244 -29.92 -0.20 20.90
N SER A 245 -30.40 -1.42 20.63
CA SER A 245 -30.65 -2.41 21.68
C SER A 245 -29.34 -2.92 22.27
N LEU A 246 -29.34 -3.33 23.54
CA LEU A 246 -28.16 -3.76 24.29
C LEU A 246 -27.12 -2.65 24.55
N SER A 247 -27.54 -1.38 24.59
CA SER A 247 -26.70 -0.27 25.03
C SER A 247 -26.60 -0.25 26.57
N PRO A 248 -25.39 -0.29 27.18
CA PRO A 248 -25.26 -0.20 28.63
C PRO A 248 -25.84 1.12 29.19
N PRO A 249 -26.58 1.09 30.32
CA PRO A 249 -27.32 2.26 30.82
C PRO A 249 -26.43 3.46 31.19
N PHE A 250 -25.16 3.24 31.54
CA PHE A 250 -24.18 4.29 31.83
C PHE A 250 -23.72 5.06 30.58
N LEU A 251 -23.70 4.41 29.41
CA LEU A 251 -23.30 5.03 28.14
C LEU A 251 -24.45 5.80 27.47
N ARG A 252 -25.71 5.44 27.79
CA ARG A 252 -26.91 6.06 27.24
C ARG A 252 -27.11 7.51 27.72
N ARG A 253 -26.93 7.75 29.03
CA ARG A 253 -27.08 9.09 29.64
C ARG A 253 -26.08 10.13 29.13
N ARG A 254 -24.87 9.71 28.75
CA ARG A 254 -23.85 10.59 28.14
C ARG A 254 -24.13 10.87 26.65
N ALA A 255 -24.68 9.90 25.92
CA ALA A 255 -25.06 10.07 24.52
C ALA A 255 -26.26 11.03 24.34
N GLU A 256 -27.25 10.97 25.24
CA GLU A 256 -28.37 11.91 25.29
C GLU A 256 -27.94 13.34 25.67
N ALA A 257 -26.91 13.49 26.52
CA ALA A 257 -26.32 14.79 26.86
C ALA A 257 -25.48 15.42 25.73
N GLU A 258 -24.91 14.59 24.84
CA GLU A 258 -24.13 14.99 23.66
C GLU A 258 -24.99 15.30 22.42
N ALA A 259 -26.28 14.92 22.39
CA ALA A 259 -27.22 15.24 21.31
C ALA A 259 -27.63 16.74 21.28
N ARG A 260 -26.83 17.61 21.92
CA ARG A 260 -27.01 19.08 21.96
C ARG A 260 -26.55 19.73 20.66
N PRO A 261 -27.07 20.93 20.33
CA PRO A 261 -26.93 21.54 18.99
C PRO A 261 -25.48 21.66 18.52
N ALA A 262 -25.29 21.48 17.22
CA ALA A 262 -24.02 21.43 16.46
C ALA A 262 -23.15 22.71 16.53
N THR A 263 -23.41 23.61 17.49
CA THR A 263 -22.80 24.92 17.65
C THR A 263 -21.95 25.06 18.92
N SER A 264 -21.75 23.98 19.69
CA SER A 264 -21.03 24.04 20.98
C SER A 264 -19.98 22.94 21.24
N GLY A 265 -19.76 22.04 20.28
CA GLY A 265 -18.85 20.90 20.46
C GLY A 265 -17.36 21.24 20.43
N PHE A 266 -16.53 20.25 20.77
CA PHE A 266 -15.07 20.39 20.76
C PHE A 266 -14.55 20.75 19.36
N TRP A 267 -15.02 20.04 18.33
CA TRP A 267 -14.57 20.23 16.95
C TRP A 267 -15.01 21.58 16.39
N TYR A 268 -16.22 22.05 16.72
CA TYR A 268 -16.69 23.39 16.38
C TYR A 268 -15.78 24.47 16.97
N ARG A 269 -15.42 24.35 18.27
CA ARG A 269 -14.53 25.30 18.94
C ARG A 269 -13.11 25.27 18.37
N LEU A 270 -12.58 24.08 18.09
CA LEU A 270 -11.28 23.91 17.44
C LEU A 270 -11.29 24.56 16.05
N SER A 271 -12.31 24.28 15.25
CA SER A 271 -12.49 24.86 13.91
C SER A 271 -12.48 26.39 13.97
N ARG A 272 -13.26 26.98 14.89
CA ARG A 272 -13.33 28.44 15.10
C ARG A 272 -12.01 29.02 15.60
N LEU A 273 -11.29 28.31 16.46
CA LEU A 273 -9.94 28.73 16.90
C LEU A 273 -8.97 28.74 15.72
N VAL A 274 -9.01 27.70 14.89
CA VAL A 274 -8.16 27.57 13.69
C VAL A 274 -8.46 28.69 12.70
N MET A 275 -9.74 28.95 12.41
CA MET A 275 -10.17 30.01 11.51
C MET A 275 -9.90 31.42 12.05
N ARG A 276 -9.76 31.62 13.37
CA ARG A 276 -9.37 32.91 13.95
C ARG A 276 -7.91 33.28 13.69
N ARG A 277 -7.04 32.29 13.48
CA ARG A 277 -5.61 32.50 13.15
C ARG A 277 -5.19 31.56 12.02
N PRO A 278 -5.73 31.76 10.81
CA PRO A 278 -5.57 30.78 9.74
C PRO A 278 -4.15 30.78 9.16
N VAL A 279 -3.49 31.94 9.01
CA VAL A 279 -2.11 32.02 8.49
C VAL A 279 -1.10 31.34 9.41
N PRO A 280 -1.02 31.64 10.74
CA PRO A 280 -0.06 30.97 11.62
C PRO A 280 -0.27 29.47 11.72
N ILE A 281 -1.52 29.00 11.73
CA ILE A 281 -1.82 27.56 11.87
C ILE A 281 -1.51 26.81 10.58
N ALA A 282 -1.88 27.38 9.42
CA ALA A 282 -1.53 26.79 8.13
C ALA A 282 -0.01 26.68 7.95
N THR A 283 0.72 27.76 8.24
CA THR A 283 2.19 27.80 8.12
C THR A 283 2.88 26.88 9.12
N ALA A 284 2.47 26.85 10.39
CA ALA A 284 3.03 25.95 11.39
C ALA A 284 2.77 24.47 11.06
N SER A 285 1.54 24.13 10.64
CA SER A 285 1.19 22.76 10.27
C SER A 285 1.95 22.32 9.01
N ALA A 286 2.04 23.19 8.00
CA ALA A 286 2.80 22.90 6.79
C ALA A 286 4.30 22.77 7.07
N ALA A 287 4.88 23.68 7.84
CA ALA A 287 6.29 23.62 8.23
C ALA A 287 6.60 22.36 9.04
N PHE A 288 5.72 21.96 9.97
CA PHE A 288 5.87 20.71 10.71
C PHE A 288 5.87 19.49 9.79
N LEU A 289 4.92 19.40 8.85
CA LEU A 289 4.86 18.27 7.90
C LEU A 289 6.06 18.26 6.93
N ILE A 290 6.51 19.43 6.47
CA ILE A 290 7.73 19.55 5.65
C ILE A 290 8.96 19.08 6.44
N LEU A 291 9.10 19.53 7.69
CA LEU A 291 10.20 19.12 8.57
C LEU A 291 10.20 17.60 8.78
N LEU A 292 9.02 17.03 9.02
CA LEU A 292 8.84 15.59 9.15
C LEU A 292 9.22 14.84 7.85
N GLY A 293 9.01 15.47 6.70
CA GLY A 293 9.31 14.92 5.38
C GLY A 293 10.75 15.12 4.91
N LEU A 294 11.57 15.96 5.56
CA LEU A 294 12.97 16.18 5.15
C LEU A 294 13.81 14.90 5.02
N PRO A 295 13.70 13.89 5.93
CA PRO A 295 14.45 12.65 5.81
C PRO A 295 14.18 11.89 4.50
N PHE A 296 13.03 12.12 3.85
CA PHE A 296 12.70 11.50 2.57
C PHE A 296 13.74 11.81 1.47
N LEU A 297 14.43 12.95 1.55
CA LEU A 297 15.50 13.31 0.60
C LEU A 297 16.71 12.36 0.68
N GLY A 298 16.88 11.64 1.79
CA GLY A 298 17.94 10.67 2.01
C GLY A 298 17.50 9.21 1.79
N ILE A 299 16.36 8.97 1.12
CA ILE A 299 15.85 7.63 0.90
C ILE A 299 16.83 6.78 0.09
N ARG A 300 17.06 5.55 0.55
CA ARG A 300 17.82 4.51 -0.14
C ARG A 300 16.88 3.38 -0.46
N PHE A 301 17.00 2.85 -1.67
CA PHE A 301 16.19 1.72 -2.12
C PHE A 301 16.97 0.42 -2.02
N ASN A 302 16.28 -0.62 -1.61
CA ASN A 302 16.75 -1.99 -1.70
C ASN A 302 15.66 -2.88 -2.32
N THR A 303 16.03 -4.11 -2.66
CA THR A 303 15.08 -5.15 -3.06
C THR A 303 14.89 -6.16 -1.94
N VAL A 304 13.90 -7.02 -2.12
CA VAL A 304 13.67 -8.17 -1.24
C VAL A 304 14.82 -9.16 -1.40
N ASP A 305 15.55 -9.41 -0.31
CA ASP A 305 16.54 -10.47 -0.17
C ASP A 305 16.26 -11.30 1.11
N ALA A 306 17.11 -12.27 1.43
CA ALA A 306 16.89 -13.12 2.60
C ALA A 306 16.97 -12.35 3.95
N THR A 307 17.42 -11.09 3.97
CA THR A 307 17.50 -10.30 5.22
C THR A 307 16.13 -9.82 5.70
N VAL A 308 15.10 -9.84 4.83
CA VAL A 308 13.72 -9.49 5.20
C VAL A 308 13.07 -10.54 6.12
N LEU A 309 13.59 -11.76 6.14
CA LEU A 309 13.13 -12.86 6.98
C LEU A 309 13.61 -12.70 8.44
N PRO A 310 12.93 -13.32 9.42
CA PRO A 310 13.41 -13.34 10.80
C PRO A 310 14.75 -14.10 10.93
N LYS A 311 15.55 -13.76 11.95
CA LYS A 311 16.87 -14.39 12.22
C LYS A 311 16.83 -15.92 12.39
N GLY A 312 15.66 -16.47 12.71
CA GLY A 312 15.45 -17.91 12.86
C GLY A 312 15.30 -18.67 11.54
N ALA A 313 15.07 -17.99 10.41
CA ALA A 313 14.82 -18.65 9.13
C ALA A 313 16.10 -19.25 8.53
N SER A 314 16.03 -20.48 8.01
CA SER A 314 17.19 -21.18 7.42
C SER A 314 17.77 -20.41 6.23
N ALA A 315 16.90 -19.83 5.37
CA ALA A 315 17.37 -19.07 4.22
C ALA A 315 18.15 -17.81 4.62
N ARG A 316 17.75 -17.13 5.70
CA ARG A 316 18.47 -15.98 6.25
C ARG A 316 19.81 -16.39 6.85
N GLN A 317 19.83 -17.47 7.64
CA GLN A 317 21.06 -17.98 8.25
C GLN A 317 22.07 -18.44 7.19
N ALA A 318 21.61 -19.18 6.18
CA ALA A 318 22.42 -19.59 5.05
C ALA A 318 22.98 -18.38 4.28
N TYR A 319 22.16 -17.36 4.04
CA TYR A 319 22.59 -16.13 3.38
C TYR A 319 23.66 -15.37 4.19
N GLU A 320 23.43 -15.17 5.50
CA GLU A 320 24.38 -14.50 6.39
C GLU A 320 25.69 -15.31 6.51
N PHE A 321 25.60 -16.64 6.58
CA PHE A 321 26.76 -17.54 6.66
C PHE A 321 27.60 -17.54 5.38
N VAL A 322 26.97 -17.70 4.21
CA VAL A 322 27.67 -17.64 2.91
C VAL A 322 28.38 -16.30 2.74
N ARG A 323 27.72 -15.20 3.12
CA ARG A 323 28.28 -13.86 3.03
C ARG A 323 29.46 -13.61 3.99
N ALA A 324 29.50 -14.29 5.13
CA ALA A 324 30.54 -14.11 6.15
C ALA A 324 31.77 -15.01 5.91
N GLU A 325 31.55 -16.28 5.54
CA GLU A 325 32.59 -17.31 5.53
C GLU A 325 33.17 -17.61 4.14
N PHE A 326 32.53 -17.14 3.06
CA PHE A 326 32.96 -17.41 1.68
C PHE A 326 33.32 -16.13 0.93
N PRO A 327 34.09 -16.24 -0.19
CA PRO A 327 34.42 -15.09 -1.01
C PRO A 327 33.15 -14.30 -1.43
N PRO A 328 33.12 -12.97 -1.19
CA PRO A 328 31.88 -12.20 -1.27
C PRO A 328 31.37 -12.04 -2.71
N TYR A 329 30.05 -11.88 -2.84
CA TYR A 329 29.30 -11.46 -4.04
C TYR A 329 29.29 -12.44 -5.22
N ARG A 330 29.68 -13.70 -4.99
CA ARG A 330 29.58 -14.78 -5.98
C ARG A 330 28.16 -15.35 -6.10
N GLU A 331 27.30 -15.07 -5.13
CA GLU A 331 25.91 -15.52 -5.08
C GLU A 331 24.99 -14.77 -6.06
N SER A 332 25.43 -13.64 -6.62
CA SER A 332 24.65 -12.82 -7.55
C SER A 332 25.55 -12.14 -8.60
N PRO A 333 26.21 -12.93 -9.47
CA PRO A 333 27.05 -12.36 -10.52
C PRO A 333 26.23 -11.55 -11.51
N ILE A 334 26.88 -10.59 -12.15
CA ILE A 334 26.36 -9.93 -13.36
C ILE A 334 26.50 -10.94 -14.50
N VAL A 335 25.38 -11.34 -15.06
CA VAL A 335 25.35 -12.36 -16.12
C VAL A 335 25.24 -11.64 -17.46
N ILE A 336 26.08 -12.00 -18.42
CA ILE A 336 26.06 -11.43 -19.76
C ILE A 336 25.80 -12.54 -20.75
N SER A 337 24.69 -12.43 -21.47
CA SER A 337 24.34 -13.29 -22.59
C SER A 337 24.96 -12.73 -23.86
N PHE A 338 25.94 -13.44 -24.42
CA PHE A 338 26.66 -13.05 -25.63
C PHE A 338 26.24 -13.96 -26.80
N THR A 339 25.71 -13.38 -27.88
CA THR A 339 25.20 -14.13 -29.04
C THR A 339 25.78 -13.62 -30.36
N GLY A 340 25.75 -14.48 -31.38
CA GLY A 340 26.17 -14.15 -32.76
C GLY A 340 27.69 -14.17 -32.99
N GLY A 341 28.49 -14.30 -31.92
CA GLY A 341 29.95 -14.33 -32.02
C GLY A 341 30.55 -15.67 -31.60
N GLY A 342 31.68 -16.02 -32.22
CA GLY A 342 32.44 -17.23 -31.86
C GLY A 342 33.12 -17.11 -30.49
N GLU A 343 33.63 -18.23 -29.97
CA GLU A 343 34.26 -18.31 -28.64
C GLU A 343 35.39 -17.27 -28.45
N ALA A 344 36.18 -17.00 -29.50
CA ALA A 344 37.24 -15.99 -29.46
C ALA A 344 36.70 -14.57 -29.22
N GLN A 345 35.56 -14.23 -29.83
CA GLN A 345 34.91 -12.93 -29.65
C GLN A 345 34.29 -12.81 -28.25
N ALA A 346 33.70 -13.89 -27.74
CA ALA A 346 33.17 -13.94 -26.37
C ALA A 346 34.30 -13.78 -25.33
N ARG A 347 35.45 -14.45 -25.50
CA ARG A 347 36.63 -14.27 -24.64
C ARG A 347 37.18 -12.84 -24.71
N ALA A 348 37.26 -12.26 -25.90
CA ALA A 348 37.71 -10.87 -26.05
C ALA A 348 36.75 -9.88 -25.39
N PHE A 349 35.43 -10.13 -25.44
CA PHE A 349 34.44 -9.33 -24.73
C PHE A 349 34.56 -9.50 -23.21
N ALA A 350 34.67 -10.74 -22.70
CA ALA A 350 34.89 -11.03 -21.28
C ALA A 350 36.13 -10.32 -20.72
N HIS A 351 37.22 -10.27 -21.49
CA HIS A 351 38.42 -9.51 -21.10
C HIS A 351 38.15 -8.00 -20.99
N ARG A 352 37.30 -7.42 -21.86
CA ARG A 352 36.89 -6.01 -21.75
C ARG A 352 36.04 -5.76 -20.51
N VAL A 353 35.12 -6.68 -20.22
CA VAL A 353 34.28 -6.64 -19.00
C VAL A 353 35.16 -6.64 -17.75
N GLY A 354 36.23 -7.44 -17.71
CA GLY A 354 37.19 -7.45 -16.59
C GLY A 354 37.93 -6.13 -16.38
N GLY A 355 37.95 -5.23 -17.37
CA GLY A 355 38.51 -3.89 -17.25
C GLY A 355 37.52 -2.84 -16.74
N VAL A 356 36.24 -3.19 -16.54
CA VAL A 356 35.22 -2.25 -16.06
C VAL A 356 35.40 -2.03 -14.55
N PRO A 357 35.51 -0.77 -14.07
CA PRO A 357 35.63 -0.51 -12.64
C PRO A 357 34.40 -1.05 -11.90
N GLY A 358 34.65 -1.83 -10.84
CA GLY A 358 33.60 -2.50 -10.05
C GLY A 358 33.53 -4.01 -10.29
N VAL A 359 34.07 -4.51 -11.40
CA VAL A 359 34.22 -5.95 -11.66
C VAL A 359 35.46 -6.48 -10.94
N GLY A 360 35.28 -7.48 -10.08
CA GLY A 360 36.37 -8.13 -9.34
C GLY A 360 36.97 -9.31 -10.09
N GLU A 361 36.12 -10.15 -10.68
CA GLU A 361 36.52 -11.34 -11.42
C GLU A 361 35.53 -11.58 -12.56
N VAL A 362 36.02 -12.11 -13.69
CA VAL A 362 35.17 -12.59 -14.79
C VAL A 362 35.46 -14.07 -15.00
N LEU A 363 34.42 -14.89 -14.89
CA LEU A 363 34.54 -16.33 -15.12
C LEU A 363 34.72 -16.63 -16.62
N PRO A 364 35.39 -17.74 -16.96
CA PRO A 364 35.55 -18.15 -18.36
C PRO A 364 34.20 -18.23 -19.09
N PRO A 365 34.10 -17.72 -20.34
CA PRO A 365 32.86 -17.81 -21.10
C PRO A 365 32.41 -19.26 -21.26
N ARG A 366 31.15 -19.54 -20.89
CA ARG A 366 30.56 -20.87 -20.97
C ARG A 366 29.57 -20.94 -22.14
N PRO A 367 29.77 -21.82 -23.13
CA PRO A 367 28.76 -22.02 -24.17
C PRO A 367 27.49 -22.63 -23.58
N LEU A 368 26.35 -22.05 -23.93
CA LEU A 368 25.00 -22.52 -23.64
C LEU A 368 24.36 -23.03 -24.95
N ALA A 369 23.11 -23.53 -24.85
CA ALA A 369 22.32 -23.90 -26.00
C ALA A 369 22.05 -22.70 -26.94
N ASP A 370 21.64 -23.00 -28.17
CA ASP A 370 21.20 -22.01 -29.17
C ASP A 370 22.24 -20.95 -29.56
N GLY A 371 23.53 -21.28 -29.44
CA GLY A 371 24.62 -20.36 -29.83
C GLY A 371 24.81 -19.19 -28.86
N VAL A 372 24.26 -19.27 -27.65
CA VAL A 372 24.47 -18.30 -26.57
C VAL A 372 25.74 -18.66 -25.81
N THR A 373 26.56 -17.68 -25.48
CA THR A 373 27.68 -17.84 -24.55
C THR A 373 27.41 -17.01 -23.30
N ALA A 374 27.39 -17.62 -22.13
CA ALA A 374 27.26 -16.91 -20.86
C ALA A 374 28.63 -16.44 -20.37
N ILE A 375 28.71 -15.19 -19.96
CA ILE A 375 29.87 -14.60 -19.29
C ILE A 375 29.39 -14.10 -17.94
N GLU A 376 30.04 -14.51 -16.86
CA GLU A 376 29.66 -14.12 -15.50
C GLU A 376 30.74 -13.21 -14.92
N ALA A 377 30.34 -12.01 -14.48
CA ALA A 377 31.22 -11.03 -13.85
C ALA A 377 30.81 -10.86 -12.38
N ILE A 378 31.74 -11.13 -11.48
CA ILE A 378 31.56 -10.99 -10.03
C ILE A 378 31.81 -9.53 -9.67
N SER A 379 30.83 -8.88 -9.05
CA SER A 379 30.95 -7.50 -8.57
C SER A 379 31.81 -7.46 -7.30
N THR A 380 32.51 -6.34 -7.10
CA THR A 380 33.24 -6.04 -5.86
C THR A 380 32.34 -5.50 -4.75
N GLN A 381 31.05 -5.29 -5.04
CA GLN A 381 30.08 -4.67 -4.15
C GLN A 381 28.76 -5.47 -4.16
N PRO A 382 27.89 -5.30 -3.13
CA PRO A 382 26.57 -5.91 -3.13
C PRO A 382 25.77 -5.52 -4.38
N PHE A 383 24.91 -6.42 -4.87
CA PHE A 383 24.23 -6.24 -6.16
C PHE A 383 23.31 -4.99 -6.21
N ALA A 384 22.69 -4.62 -5.08
CA ALA A 384 21.84 -3.43 -4.98
C ALA A 384 22.62 -2.12 -4.75
N ALA A 385 23.93 -2.17 -4.52
CA ALA A 385 24.74 -0.99 -4.26
C ALA A 385 24.84 -0.09 -5.51
N GLY A 386 24.86 1.23 -5.32
CA GLY A 386 24.96 2.19 -6.43
C GLY A 386 26.18 1.96 -7.34
N ALA A 387 27.30 1.49 -6.79
CA ALA A 387 28.49 1.12 -7.56
C ALA A 387 28.25 -0.09 -8.49
N SER A 388 27.49 -1.10 -8.04
CA SER A 388 27.12 -2.26 -8.88
C SER A 388 26.17 -1.84 -10.00
N GLN A 389 25.26 -0.90 -9.74
CA GLN A 389 24.37 -0.32 -10.76
C GLN A 389 25.18 0.41 -11.85
N GLU A 390 26.12 1.27 -11.45
CA GLU A 390 27.00 1.98 -12.37
C GLU A 390 27.90 1.00 -13.16
N THR A 391 28.32 -0.10 -12.53
CA THR A 391 29.07 -1.18 -13.21
C THR A 391 28.23 -1.83 -14.31
N VAL A 392 26.95 -2.13 -14.05
CA VAL A 392 26.04 -2.68 -15.07
C VAL A 392 25.86 -1.72 -16.24
N GLU A 393 25.65 -0.43 -15.96
CA GLU A 393 25.51 0.60 -17.01
C GLU A 393 26.77 0.68 -17.88
N ARG A 394 27.97 0.71 -17.26
CA ARG A 394 29.24 0.71 -17.99
C ARG A 394 29.44 -0.55 -18.83
N ILE A 395 29.03 -1.73 -18.35
CA ILE A 395 29.09 -2.97 -19.13
C ILE A 395 28.16 -2.88 -20.35
N ARG A 396 26.96 -2.30 -20.19
CA ARG A 396 26.00 -2.10 -21.30
C ARG A 396 26.50 -1.11 -22.35
N GLU A 397 27.33 -0.15 -21.96
CA GLU A 397 27.95 0.83 -22.86
C GLU A 397 29.16 0.27 -23.64
N LEU A 398 29.66 -0.91 -23.29
CA LEU A 398 30.80 -1.51 -23.99
C LEU A 398 30.46 -1.82 -25.45
N PRO A 399 31.35 -1.50 -26.41
CA PRO A 399 31.12 -1.82 -27.81
C PRO A 399 31.12 -3.34 -28.02
N THR A 400 30.04 -3.83 -28.65
CA THR A 400 29.93 -5.21 -29.11
C THR A 400 30.51 -5.35 -30.52
N PRO A 401 31.20 -6.46 -30.85
CA PRO A 401 31.64 -6.74 -32.21
C PRO A 401 30.46 -6.74 -33.21
N ALA A 402 30.71 -6.36 -34.47
CA ALA A 402 29.68 -6.37 -35.51
C ALA A 402 29.07 -7.78 -35.67
N GLY A 403 27.74 -7.84 -35.72
CA GLY A 403 26.99 -9.11 -35.79
C GLY A 403 26.81 -9.83 -34.44
N THR A 404 27.20 -9.20 -33.32
CA THR A 404 27.04 -9.78 -31.98
C THR A 404 26.14 -8.93 -31.08
N THR A 405 25.47 -9.59 -30.14
CA THR A 405 24.61 -8.94 -29.14
C THR A 405 25.06 -9.36 -27.75
N ALA A 406 25.21 -8.40 -26.84
CA ALA A 406 25.48 -8.64 -25.43
C ALA A 406 24.31 -8.10 -24.60
N LEU A 407 23.61 -8.97 -23.89
CA LEU A 407 22.54 -8.59 -22.96
C LEU A 407 23.02 -8.80 -21.53
N VAL A 408 22.90 -7.77 -20.69
CA VAL A 408 23.36 -7.78 -19.30
C VAL A 408 22.17 -8.01 -18.37
N GLY A 409 22.24 -9.09 -17.61
CA GLY A 409 21.28 -9.53 -16.61
C GLY A 409 21.95 -9.88 -15.28
N GLY A 410 21.26 -10.66 -14.45
CA GLY A 410 21.68 -10.97 -13.08
C GLY A 410 21.19 -9.91 -12.09
N GLY A 411 21.33 -10.18 -10.79
CA GLY A 411 20.63 -9.42 -9.75
C GLY A 411 20.84 -7.90 -9.78
N SER A 412 22.04 -7.43 -10.10
CA SER A 412 22.31 -5.98 -10.24
C SER A 412 21.59 -5.36 -11.43
N ALA A 413 21.56 -6.06 -12.56
CA ALA A 413 20.90 -5.58 -13.77
C ALA A 413 19.38 -5.64 -13.64
N ASP A 414 18.86 -6.72 -13.04
CA ASP A 414 17.44 -6.85 -12.71
C ASP A 414 17.00 -5.71 -11.79
N PHE A 415 17.82 -5.33 -10.81
CA PHE A 415 17.55 -4.21 -9.91
C PHE A 415 17.47 -2.86 -10.66
N VAL A 416 18.45 -2.56 -11.52
CA VAL A 416 18.45 -1.33 -12.33
C VAL A 416 17.26 -1.29 -13.29
N ASP A 417 16.99 -2.39 -14.00
CA ASP A 417 15.88 -2.47 -14.95
C ASP A 417 14.52 -2.38 -14.25
N PHE A 418 14.41 -2.93 -13.04
CA PHE A 418 13.23 -2.79 -12.21
C PHE A 418 12.98 -1.33 -11.82
N GLN A 419 14.02 -0.60 -11.37
CA GLN A 419 13.89 0.83 -11.06
C GLN A 419 13.54 1.66 -12.30
N ALA A 420 14.18 1.41 -13.43
CA ALA A 420 13.87 2.08 -14.69
C ALA A 420 12.43 1.81 -15.15
N SER A 421 11.95 0.58 -14.96
CA SER A 421 10.57 0.19 -15.23
C SER A 421 9.60 0.94 -14.31
N LEU A 422 9.86 1.02 -13.00
CA LEU A 422 9.02 1.78 -12.08
C LEU A 422 8.99 3.27 -12.44
N ALA A 423 10.17 3.87 -12.70
CA ALA A 423 10.30 5.29 -13.03
C ALA A 423 9.58 5.66 -14.34
N SER A 424 9.62 4.80 -15.35
CA SER A 424 8.96 5.03 -16.64
C SER A 424 7.42 4.97 -16.57
N HIS A 425 6.86 4.15 -15.66
CA HIS A 425 5.41 3.99 -15.51
C HIS A 425 4.80 4.94 -14.46
N LEU A 426 5.62 5.46 -13.54
CA LEU A 426 5.20 6.37 -12.48
C LEU A 426 4.42 7.61 -12.98
N PRO A 427 4.82 8.30 -14.08
CA PRO A 427 4.07 9.45 -14.59
C PRO A 427 2.64 9.11 -15.00
N ILE A 428 2.44 7.93 -15.62
CA ILE A 428 1.12 7.48 -16.07
C ILE A 428 0.26 7.12 -14.86
N ALA A 429 0.81 6.40 -13.88
CA ALA A 429 0.11 6.07 -12.65
C ALA A 429 -0.33 7.34 -11.88
N LEU A 430 0.58 8.31 -11.71
CA LEU A 430 0.26 9.60 -11.10
C LEU A 430 -0.79 10.37 -11.90
N ALA A 431 -0.70 10.38 -13.24
CA ALA A 431 -1.70 11.02 -14.09
C ALA A 431 -3.10 10.41 -13.89
N ILE A 432 -3.20 9.08 -13.75
CA ILE A 432 -4.46 8.39 -13.45
C ILE A 432 -5.00 8.82 -12.08
N ILE A 433 -4.19 8.75 -11.02
CA ILE A 433 -4.61 9.13 -9.66
C ILE A 433 -5.08 10.59 -9.63
N VAL A 434 -4.27 11.50 -10.17
CA VAL A 434 -4.54 12.94 -10.22
C VAL A 434 -5.82 13.21 -11.01
N THR A 435 -5.93 12.66 -12.22
CA THR A 435 -7.08 12.90 -13.10
C THR A 435 -8.36 12.34 -12.51
N ALA A 436 -8.33 11.10 -12.00
CA ALA A 436 -9.49 10.48 -11.35
C ALA A 436 -9.95 11.28 -10.13
N THR A 437 -9.00 11.70 -9.27
CA THR A 437 -9.29 12.51 -8.09
C THR A 437 -9.87 13.87 -8.46
N LEU A 438 -9.27 14.56 -9.45
CA LEU A 438 -9.77 15.84 -9.94
C LEU A 438 -11.20 15.72 -10.47
N ILE A 439 -11.47 14.69 -11.28
CA ILE A 439 -12.80 14.45 -11.85
C ILE A 439 -13.82 14.16 -10.75
N ILE A 440 -13.53 13.22 -9.84
CA ILE A 440 -14.47 12.80 -8.80
C ILE A 440 -14.79 13.96 -7.84
N LEU A 441 -13.76 14.65 -7.34
CA LEU A 441 -13.96 15.79 -6.44
C LEU A 441 -14.62 16.97 -7.16
N PHE A 442 -14.34 17.19 -8.45
CA PHE A 442 -15.03 18.21 -9.23
C PHE A 442 -16.52 17.87 -9.41
N LEU A 443 -16.85 16.61 -9.75
CA LEU A 443 -18.25 16.18 -9.90
C LEU A 443 -19.03 16.34 -8.58
N MET A 444 -18.38 16.07 -7.45
CA MET A 444 -18.99 16.23 -6.12
C MET A 444 -19.13 17.70 -5.71
N THR A 445 -18.04 18.48 -5.80
CA THR A 445 -17.99 19.83 -5.22
C THR A 445 -18.42 20.92 -6.19
N GLY A 446 -18.24 20.72 -7.49
CA GLY A 446 -18.39 21.74 -8.53
C GLY A 446 -17.26 22.79 -8.52
N SER A 447 -16.21 22.56 -7.73
CA SER A 447 -15.04 23.44 -7.61
C SER A 447 -13.80 22.79 -8.22
N VAL A 448 -12.94 23.59 -8.84
CA VAL A 448 -11.61 23.14 -9.31
C VAL A 448 -10.56 23.35 -8.21
N VAL A 449 -10.75 24.34 -7.34
CA VAL A 449 -9.80 24.71 -6.30
C VAL A 449 -9.74 23.65 -5.18
N LEU A 450 -10.89 23.08 -4.79
CA LEU A 450 -10.95 22.04 -3.76
C LEU A 450 -10.19 20.77 -4.14
N PRO A 451 -10.39 20.20 -5.36
CA PRO A 451 -9.58 19.09 -5.82
C PRO A 451 -8.08 19.37 -5.79
N VAL A 452 -7.64 20.49 -6.38
CA VAL A 452 -6.21 20.85 -6.43
C VAL A 452 -5.62 21.01 -5.02
N LYS A 453 -6.36 21.66 -4.11
CA LYS A 453 -5.95 21.76 -2.71
C LYS A 453 -5.80 20.37 -2.08
N SER A 454 -6.75 19.46 -2.31
CA SER A 454 -6.69 18.10 -1.78
C SER A 454 -5.43 17.37 -2.26
N LEU A 455 -5.06 17.51 -3.53
CA LEU A 455 -3.83 16.93 -4.06
C LEU A 455 -2.58 17.46 -3.35
N LEU A 456 -2.50 18.77 -3.11
CA LEU A 456 -1.37 19.37 -2.40
C LEU A 456 -1.26 18.86 -0.95
N MET A 457 -2.41 18.68 -0.28
CA MET A 457 -2.43 18.12 1.08
C MET A 457 -2.00 16.66 1.09
N ASN A 458 -2.45 15.86 0.11
CA ASN A 458 -2.03 14.47 -0.03
C ASN A 458 -0.52 14.36 -0.27
N LEU A 459 0.05 15.24 -1.12
CA LEU A 459 1.48 15.27 -1.36
C LEU A 459 2.27 15.57 -0.08
N LEU A 460 1.82 16.57 0.68
CA LEU A 460 2.44 16.94 1.96
C LEU A 460 2.32 15.82 3.00
N ASN A 461 1.18 15.13 3.05
CA ASN A 461 0.99 13.94 3.89
C ASN A 461 2.02 12.87 3.54
N LEU A 462 2.12 12.55 2.24
CA LEU A 462 2.97 11.49 1.75
C LEU A 462 4.44 11.79 2.00
N SER A 463 4.87 13.05 1.83
CA SER A 463 6.23 13.49 2.20
C SER A 463 6.51 13.25 3.68
N ALA A 464 5.58 13.61 4.57
CA ALA A 464 5.72 13.41 6.01
C ALA A 464 5.79 11.91 6.38
N VAL A 465 4.95 11.08 5.76
CA VAL A 465 4.95 9.62 5.96
C VAL A 465 6.27 9.01 5.50
N PHE A 466 6.78 9.35 4.32
CA PHE A 466 8.06 8.81 3.88
C PHE A 466 9.24 9.27 4.72
N GLY A 467 9.24 10.53 5.17
CA GLY A 467 10.27 10.99 6.11
C GLY A 467 10.25 10.20 7.42
N LEU A 468 9.07 9.86 7.95
CA LEU A 468 8.95 8.95 9.09
C LEU A 468 9.42 7.54 8.77
N LEU A 469 9.13 6.99 7.59
CA LEU A 469 9.61 5.65 7.23
C LEU A 469 11.12 5.59 7.12
N VAL A 470 11.77 6.62 6.58
CA VAL A 470 13.23 6.71 6.59
C VAL A 470 13.74 6.71 8.04
N LEU A 471 13.19 7.51 8.92
CA LEU A 471 13.62 7.54 10.33
C LEU A 471 13.36 6.23 11.08
N ILE A 472 12.24 5.56 10.76
CA ILE A 472 11.84 4.32 11.42
C ILE A 472 12.67 3.18 10.85
N PHE A 473 12.47 2.84 9.58
CA PHE A 473 12.94 1.61 8.94
C PHE A 473 14.32 1.72 8.30
N GLN A 474 14.71 2.88 7.74
CA GLN A 474 16.04 3.04 7.15
C GLN A 474 17.10 3.37 8.21
N ASP A 475 16.80 4.28 9.15
CA ASP A 475 17.72 4.67 10.23
C ASP A 475 17.64 3.75 11.46
N GLY A 476 16.62 2.89 11.53
CA GLY A 476 16.46 1.89 12.60
C GLY A 476 16.06 2.45 13.97
N ARG A 477 15.53 3.69 14.05
CA ARG A 477 15.27 4.35 15.36
C ARG A 477 14.25 3.64 16.26
N LEU A 478 13.42 2.75 15.69
CA LEU A 478 12.41 1.96 16.42
C LEU A 478 12.59 0.45 16.27
N GLU A 479 13.77 -0.04 15.90
CA GLU A 479 14.06 -1.48 15.75
C GLU A 479 13.68 -2.29 16.99
N GLY A 480 14.10 -1.84 18.18
CA GLY A 480 13.85 -2.56 19.43
C GLY A 480 12.37 -2.60 19.83
N LEU A 481 11.60 -1.56 19.48
CA LEU A 481 10.16 -1.50 19.81
C LEU A 481 9.33 -2.38 18.86
N LEU A 482 9.70 -2.39 17.57
CA LEU A 482 8.95 -3.10 16.52
C LEU A 482 9.49 -4.52 16.27
N GLY A 483 10.64 -4.90 16.85
CA GLY A 483 11.20 -6.24 16.77
C GLY A 483 11.63 -6.62 15.36
N TYR A 484 12.38 -5.75 14.66
CA TYR A 484 12.93 -6.05 13.34
C TYR A 484 14.40 -5.65 13.23
N SER A 485 15.05 -6.04 12.13
CA SER A 485 16.40 -5.58 11.78
C SER A 485 16.32 -4.68 10.56
N SER A 486 16.82 -3.44 10.65
CA SER A 486 16.83 -2.53 9.51
C SER A 486 17.77 -3.07 8.41
N PRO A 487 17.29 -3.14 7.16
CA PRO A 487 18.15 -3.38 6.01
C PRO A 487 18.93 -2.12 5.59
N GLY A 488 18.78 -0.98 6.29
CA GLY A 488 19.44 0.28 5.97
C GLY A 488 18.88 0.99 4.74
N ALA A 489 17.71 0.58 4.27
CA ALA A 489 17.04 1.05 3.06
C ALA A 489 15.54 0.71 3.12
N ILE A 490 14.75 1.32 2.24
CA ILE A 490 13.32 1.04 2.05
C ILE A 490 13.16 0.17 0.80
N GLU A 491 12.20 -0.76 0.80
CA GLU A 491 11.91 -1.58 -0.37
C GLU A 491 11.38 -0.71 -1.53
N GLN A 492 11.92 -0.92 -2.74
CA GLN A 492 11.74 -0.04 -3.91
C GLN A 492 10.29 0.09 -4.43
N THR A 493 9.41 -0.88 -4.16
CA THR A 493 7.99 -0.82 -4.55
C THR A 493 7.09 -0.17 -3.50
N MET A 494 7.51 -0.14 -2.23
CA MET A 494 6.71 0.42 -1.12
C MET A 494 6.27 1.87 -1.35
N PRO A 495 7.11 2.79 -1.85
CA PRO A 495 6.66 4.16 -2.09
C PRO A 495 5.47 4.26 -3.05
N ILE A 496 5.45 3.40 -4.07
CA ILE A 496 4.37 3.38 -5.07
C ILE A 496 3.09 2.85 -4.44
N LEU A 497 3.17 1.75 -3.68
CA LEU A 497 2.03 1.19 -2.96
C LEU A 497 1.45 2.17 -1.95
N ILE A 498 2.30 2.73 -1.07
CA ILE A 498 1.90 3.69 -0.04
C ILE A 498 1.31 4.94 -0.68
N CYS A 499 1.89 5.42 -1.78
CA CYS A 499 1.32 6.52 -2.55
C CYS A 499 -0.12 6.22 -2.99
N ALA A 500 -0.35 5.08 -3.66
CA ALA A 500 -1.68 4.70 -4.14
C ALA A 500 -2.70 4.53 -3.00
N VAL A 501 -2.31 3.83 -1.92
CA VAL A 501 -3.19 3.60 -0.76
C VAL A 501 -3.47 4.91 -0.02
N ALA A 502 -2.45 5.68 0.32
CA ALA A 502 -2.60 6.94 1.05
C ALA A 502 -3.37 7.99 0.25
N PHE A 503 -3.15 8.10 -1.07
CA PHE A 503 -3.94 8.98 -1.93
C PHE A 503 -5.41 8.54 -1.97
N GLY A 504 -5.68 7.25 -2.10
CA GLY A 504 -7.04 6.72 -2.08
C GLY A 504 -7.77 7.10 -0.78
N LEU A 505 -7.18 6.77 0.36
CA LEU A 505 -7.78 6.98 1.69
C LEU A 505 -7.88 8.46 2.08
N SER A 506 -6.83 9.24 1.83
CA SER A 506 -6.84 10.68 2.13
C SER A 506 -7.92 11.40 1.33
N THR A 507 -8.07 11.02 0.06
CA THR A 507 -9.12 11.60 -0.80
C THR A 507 -10.51 11.14 -0.38
N ASP A 508 -10.67 9.88 0.01
CA ASP A 508 -11.91 9.35 0.58
C ASP A 508 -12.40 10.21 1.76
N TYR A 509 -11.57 10.36 2.78
CA TYR A 509 -11.98 11.18 3.90
C TYR A 509 -12.26 12.63 3.45
N ALA A 510 -11.51 13.18 2.46
CA ALA A 510 -11.72 14.55 1.96
C ALA A 510 -13.11 14.68 1.33
N VAL A 511 -13.58 13.66 0.61
CA VAL A 511 -14.96 13.56 0.10
C VAL A 511 -15.95 13.67 1.26
N PHE A 512 -15.77 12.90 2.34
CA PHE A 512 -16.68 12.94 3.50
C PHE A 512 -16.76 14.31 4.17
N LEU A 513 -15.62 14.94 4.44
CA LEU A 513 -15.58 16.26 5.07
C LEU A 513 -16.19 17.33 4.16
N LEU A 514 -15.76 17.37 2.89
CA LEU A 514 -16.21 18.38 1.93
C LEU A 514 -17.70 18.24 1.59
N SER A 515 -18.22 17.00 1.54
CA SER A 515 -19.66 16.75 1.36
C SER A 515 -20.47 17.42 2.47
N ARG A 516 -20.06 17.27 3.74
CA ARG A 516 -20.77 17.91 4.87
C ARG A 516 -20.61 19.42 4.95
N ILE A 517 -19.44 19.94 4.58
CA ILE A 517 -19.24 21.39 4.47
C ILE A 517 -20.15 21.95 3.38
N LYS A 518 -20.23 21.27 2.23
CA LYS A 518 -21.08 21.66 1.11
C LYS A 518 -22.57 21.60 1.47
N GLU A 519 -23.02 20.53 2.14
CA GLU A 519 -24.38 20.41 2.65
C GLU A 519 -24.76 21.59 3.56
N ALA A 520 -23.87 22.00 4.49
CA ALA A 520 -24.13 23.14 5.36
C ALA A 520 -24.24 24.47 4.56
N ARG A 521 -23.39 24.64 3.55
CA ARG A 521 -23.38 25.81 2.68
C ARG A 521 -24.59 25.91 1.79
N ASP A 522 -25.00 24.80 1.17
CA ASP A 522 -26.19 24.73 0.31
C ASP A 522 -27.47 25.00 1.12
N ASN A 523 -27.45 24.74 2.43
CA ASN A 523 -28.49 25.11 3.39
C ASN A 523 -28.41 26.58 3.88
N GLY A 524 -27.53 27.41 3.31
CA GLY A 524 -27.46 28.85 3.55
C GLY A 524 -26.47 29.32 4.61
N ALA A 525 -25.62 28.43 5.15
CA ALA A 525 -24.56 28.84 6.08
C ALA A 525 -23.44 29.65 5.37
N SER A 526 -22.80 30.56 6.10
CA SER A 526 -21.60 31.26 5.60
C SER A 526 -20.44 30.29 5.39
N ASP A 527 -19.42 30.67 4.62
CA ASP A 527 -18.27 29.78 4.34
C ASP A 527 -17.59 29.30 5.62
N SER A 528 -17.33 30.20 6.58
CA SER A 528 -16.71 29.85 7.88
C SER A 528 -17.61 28.97 8.75
N GLU A 529 -18.92 29.25 8.78
CA GLU A 529 -19.86 28.47 9.58
C GLU A 529 -20.09 27.08 8.97
N SER A 530 -20.08 26.97 7.64
CA SER A 530 -20.16 25.71 6.92
C SER A 530 -19.00 24.78 7.23
N VAL A 531 -17.78 25.33 7.32
CA VAL A 531 -16.57 24.58 7.72
C VAL A 531 -16.69 24.09 9.16
N ALA A 532 -17.14 24.95 10.08
CA ALA A 532 -17.29 24.60 11.48
C ALA A 532 -18.36 23.52 11.72
N ILE A 533 -19.52 23.63 11.06
CA ILE A 533 -20.60 22.63 11.11
C ILE A 533 -20.14 21.31 10.49
N GLY A 534 -19.46 21.38 9.34
CA GLY A 534 -18.92 20.20 8.66
C GLY A 534 -17.94 19.43 9.55
N LEU A 535 -16.99 20.14 10.18
CA LEU A 535 -16.02 19.53 11.08
C LEU A 535 -16.67 19.00 12.38
N GLU A 536 -17.66 19.68 12.94
CA GLU A 536 -18.36 19.19 14.14
C GLU A 536 -19.11 17.88 13.87
N ARG A 537 -19.82 17.79 12.75
CA ARG A 537 -20.60 16.59 12.40
C ARG A 537 -19.72 15.42 11.96
N THR A 538 -18.58 15.69 11.33
CA THR A 538 -17.69 14.63 10.80
C THR A 538 -16.54 14.30 11.72
N GLY A 539 -16.05 15.22 12.55
CA GLY A 539 -14.79 15.08 13.27
C GLY A 539 -14.73 13.83 14.14
N ARG A 540 -15.78 13.56 14.93
CA ARG A 540 -15.83 12.34 15.77
C ARG A 540 -15.91 11.05 14.94
N ILE A 541 -16.66 11.08 13.84
CA ILE A 541 -16.88 9.93 12.95
C ILE A 541 -15.60 9.60 12.17
N VAL A 542 -14.96 10.63 11.59
CA VAL A 542 -13.71 10.51 10.85
C VAL A 542 -12.56 10.10 11.77
N THR A 543 -12.46 10.66 12.97
CA THR A 543 -11.42 10.24 13.93
C THR A 543 -11.63 8.78 14.35
N ALA A 544 -12.88 8.33 14.49
CA ALA A 544 -13.20 6.94 14.79
C ALA A 544 -12.76 6.00 13.67
N ALA A 545 -13.19 6.33 12.44
CA ALA A 545 -12.81 5.63 11.23
C ALA A 545 -11.28 5.54 11.09
N ALA A 546 -10.59 6.69 11.17
CA ALA A 546 -9.14 6.76 11.11
C ALA A 546 -8.44 5.93 12.18
N LEU A 547 -8.93 5.93 13.43
CA LEU A 547 -8.36 5.12 14.51
C LEU A 547 -8.59 3.62 14.28
N LEU A 548 -9.79 3.23 13.87
CA LEU A 548 -10.14 1.85 13.54
C LEU A 548 -9.28 1.34 12.38
N PHE A 549 -9.19 2.12 11.31
CA PHE A 549 -8.35 1.82 10.16
C PHE A 549 -6.87 1.73 10.54
N ALA A 550 -6.35 2.69 11.30
CA ALA A 550 -4.96 2.69 11.75
C ALA A 550 -4.64 1.46 12.61
N VAL A 551 -5.57 1.02 13.46
CA VAL A 551 -5.43 -0.20 14.26
C VAL A 551 -5.40 -1.45 13.39
N ALA A 552 -6.27 -1.54 12.38
CA ALA A 552 -6.26 -2.64 11.43
C ALA A 552 -4.91 -2.70 10.66
N MET A 553 -4.37 -1.55 10.26
CA MET A 553 -3.08 -1.46 9.58
C MET A 553 -1.90 -1.74 10.52
N LEU A 554 -1.96 -1.27 11.77
CA LEU A 554 -0.93 -1.53 12.78
C LEU A 554 -0.88 -3.00 13.21
N ALA A 555 -1.92 -3.80 12.98
CA ALA A 555 -1.83 -5.25 13.15
C ALA A 555 -0.75 -5.85 12.24
N PHE A 556 -0.51 -5.29 11.05
CA PHE A 556 0.60 -5.71 10.18
C PHE A 556 1.98 -5.30 10.72
N ALA A 557 2.05 -4.33 11.64
CA ALA A 557 3.30 -3.99 12.30
C ALA A 557 3.81 -5.11 13.23
N THR A 558 2.97 -6.11 13.57
CA THR A 558 3.39 -7.30 14.32
C THR A 558 3.95 -8.42 13.43
N SER A 559 3.90 -8.28 12.11
CA SER A 559 4.49 -9.23 11.15
C SER A 559 5.99 -9.39 11.40
N GLU A 560 6.58 -10.55 11.11
CA GLU A 560 8.02 -10.76 11.20
C GLU A 560 8.76 -10.24 9.96
N ILE A 561 8.02 -9.92 8.90
CA ILE A 561 8.54 -9.45 7.62
C ILE A 561 8.59 -7.92 7.59
N VAL A 562 9.79 -7.38 7.36
CA VAL A 562 10.06 -5.93 7.44
C VAL A 562 9.16 -5.12 6.50
N PHE A 563 9.03 -5.50 5.23
CA PHE A 563 8.25 -4.71 4.27
C PHE A 563 6.73 -4.75 4.55
N ILE A 564 6.21 -5.79 5.21
CA ILE A 564 4.81 -5.84 5.66
C ILE A 564 4.61 -4.86 6.81
N LYS A 565 5.57 -4.79 7.75
CA LYS A 565 5.58 -3.77 8.81
C LYS A 565 5.64 -2.37 8.20
N GLU A 566 6.49 -2.15 7.20
CA GLU A 566 6.59 -0.86 6.49
C GLU A 566 5.24 -0.41 5.97
N ASN A 567 4.55 -1.28 5.22
CA ASN A 567 3.24 -0.98 4.66
C ASN A 567 2.18 -0.68 5.75
N GLY A 568 2.11 -1.50 6.79
CA GLY A 568 1.17 -1.33 7.90
C GLY A 568 1.39 -0.02 8.67
N VAL A 569 2.64 0.27 9.04
CA VAL A 569 3.02 1.49 9.75
C VAL A 569 2.83 2.73 8.86
N ALA A 570 3.28 2.67 7.61
CA ALA A 570 3.14 3.77 6.65
C ALA A 570 1.68 4.17 6.46
N THR A 571 0.82 3.19 6.19
CA THR A 571 -0.59 3.44 5.92
C THR A 571 -1.31 3.94 7.17
N ALA A 572 -1.02 3.38 8.34
CA ALA A 572 -1.55 3.87 9.61
C ALA A 572 -1.14 5.33 9.86
N LEU A 573 0.14 5.66 9.67
CA LEU A 573 0.65 7.03 9.82
C LEU A 573 0.00 7.98 8.82
N ALA A 574 -0.16 7.58 7.56
CA ALA A 574 -0.80 8.40 6.53
C ALA A 574 -2.22 8.78 6.91
N VAL A 575 -2.99 7.83 7.45
CA VAL A 575 -4.38 8.06 7.89
C VAL A 575 -4.42 8.90 9.17
N LEU A 576 -3.53 8.64 10.15
CA LEU A 576 -3.50 9.39 11.39
C LEU A 576 -3.08 10.85 11.20
N ILE A 577 -2.06 11.10 10.37
CA ILE A 577 -1.60 12.46 10.02
C ILE A 577 -2.70 13.21 9.26
N ASP A 578 -3.37 12.55 8.32
CA ASP A 578 -4.47 13.15 7.58
C ASP A 578 -5.66 13.50 8.51
N ALA A 579 -6.08 12.55 9.35
CA ALA A 579 -7.17 12.72 10.29
C ALA A 579 -6.93 13.83 11.33
N SER A 580 -5.69 13.97 11.79
CA SER A 580 -5.34 14.91 12.87
C SER A 580 -4.81 16.25 12.35
N ILE A 581 -3.69 16.27 11.64
CA ILE A 581 -3.01 17.52 11.28
C ILE A 581 -3.68 18.15 10.06
N ILE A 582 -3.89 17.37 9.00
CA ILE A 582 -4.41 17.91 7.75
C ILE A 582 -5.87 18.34 7.94
N ARG A 583 -6.73 17.44 8.41
CA ARG A 583 -8.17 17.73 8.52
C ARG A 583 -8.54 18.66 9.65
N ALA A 584 -7.93 18.51 10.82
CA ALA A 584 -8.34 19.33 11.95
C ALA A 584 -7.74 20.75 11.88
N LEU A 585 -6.57 20.92 11.25
CA LEU A 585 -5.82 22.17 11.28
C LEU A 585 -5.65 22.79 9.87
N LEU A 586 -5.06 22.05 8.94
CA LEU A 586 -4.63 22.61 7.66
C LEU A 586 -5.80 22.86 6.69
N VAL A 587 -6.78 21.96 6.62
CA VAL A 587 -7.95 22.10 5.76
C VAL A 587 -8.81 23.30 6.18
N PRO A 588 -9.22 23.47 7.46
CA PRO A 588 -10.04 24.60 7.88
C PRO A 588 -9.32 25.94 7.71
N SER A 589 -8.02 26.01 8.03
CA SER A 589 -7.22 27.23 7.88
C SER A 589 -7.11 27.65 6.40
N LEU A 590 -6.82 26.71 5.49
CA LEU A 590 -6.80 27.01 4.06
C LEU A 590 -8.19 27.37 3.51
N MET A 591 -9.26 26.76 4.02
CA MET A 591 -10.61 27.14 3.61
C MET A 591 -10.94 28.57 4.03
N GLU A 592 -10.57 28.99 5.23
CA GLU A 592 -10.77 30.37 5.66
C GLU A 592 -9.96 31.37 4.80
N LEU A 593 -8.70 31.05 4.49
CA LEU A 593 -7.84 31.93 3.67
C LEU A 593 -8.37 32.12 2.25
N LEU A 594 -8.89 31.06 1.65
CA LEU A 594 -9.40 31.09 0.27
C LEU A 594 -10.83 31.65 0.21
N GLY A 595 -11.60 31.58 1.30
CA GLY A 595 -12.98 32.08 1.37
C GLY A 595 -13.83 31.63 0.18
N LYS A 596 -14.37 32.60 -0.58
CA LYS A 596 -15.23 32.35 -1.75
C LYS A 596 -14.52 31.60 -2.88
N TRP A 597 -13.18 31.69 -2.97
CA TRP A 597 -12.40 31.03 -4.02
C TRP A 597 -12.43 29.51 -3.91
N ASN A 598 -12.69 28.96 -2.72
CA ASN A 598 -12.87 27.52 -2.54
C ASN A 598 -13.94 26.94 -3.46
N TRP A 599 -14.91 27.74 -3.91
CA TRP A 599 -16.06 27.27 -4.67
C TRP A 599 -16.04 27.73 -6.12
N TRP A 600 -14.88 28.21 -6.57
CA TRP A 600 -14.72 28.72 -7.91
C TRP A 600 -14.50 27.61 -8.94
N ALA A 601 -15.17 27.77 -10.08
CA ALA A 601 -14.92 26.99 -11.28
C ALA A 601 -15.07 27.88 -12.53
N PRO A 602 -14.26 27.68 -13.58
CA PRO A 602 -14.41 28.35 -14.87
C PRO A 602 -15.81 28.20 -15.47
N ALA A 603 -16.28 29.20 -16.22
CA ALA A 603 -17.60 29.21 -16.85
C ALA A 603 -17.96 27.94 -17.67
N PRO A 604 -17.08 27.37 -18.52
CA PRO A 604 -17.40 26.14 -19.26
C PRO A 604 -17.55 24.92 -18.34
N LEU A 605 -16.67 24.78 -17.35
CA LEU A 605 -16.74 23.69 -16.36
C LEU A 605 -17.98 23.81 -15.48
N ARG A 606 -18.38 25.03 -15.11
CA ARG A 606 -19.62 25.27 -14.36
C ARG A 606 -20.87 24.87 -15.15
N ARG A 607 -20.87 25.05 -16.48
CA ARG A 607 -21.96 24.56 -17.35
C ARG A 607 -21.98 23.04 -17.44
N LEU A 608 -20.81 22.41 -17.52
CA LEU A 608 -20.68 20.94 -17.49
C LEU A 608 -21.19 20.38 -16.16
N HIS A 609 -20.79 20.96 -15.03
CA HIS A 609 -21.26 20.56 -13.70
C HIS A 609 -22.77 20.78 -13.52
N ARG A 610 -23.36 21.83 -14.09
CA ARG A 610 -24.84 21.97 -14.06
C ARG A 610 -25.58 20.90 -14.85
N ARG A 611 -24.96 20.31 -15.87
CA ARG A 611 -25.58 19.24 -16.69
C ARG A 611 -25.33 17.86 -16.10
N TRP A 612 -24.11 17.57 -15.66
CA TRP A 612 -23.64 16.23 -15.28
C TRP A 612 -23.15 16.15 -13.84
N GLY A 613 -22.89 17.30 -13.22
CA GLY A 613 -22.57 17.39 -11.81
C GLY A 613 -23.80 17.06 -10.99
N ILE A 614 -23.56 16.50 -9.83
CA ILE A 614 -24.61 15.82 -9.11
C ILE A 614 -24.88 16.55 -7.81
N SER A 615 -26.11 17.08 -7.72
CA SER A 615 -26.61 17.86 -6.59
C SER A 615 -27.42 16.97 -5.65
N GLU A 616 -27.21 17.10 -4.34
CA GLU A 616 -28.04 16.45 -3.32
C GLU A 616 -29.41 17.13 -3.16
N ALA A 617 -29.52 18.40 -3.57
CA ALA A 617 -30.81 19.03 -3.78
C ALA A 617 -31.38 18.53 -5.11
N GLY A 618 -32.55 17.88 -5.06
CA GLY A 618 -33.36 17.59 -6.25
C GLY A 618 -33.64 18.86 -7.08
N PRO A 619 -34.26 18.73 -8.26
CA PRO A 619 -34.54 19.88 -9.12
C PRO A 619 -35.27 20.94 -8.29
N ALA A 620 -34.72 22.16 -8.25
CA ALA A 620 -35.40 23.28 -7.63
C ALA A 620 -36.80 23.41 -8.28
N PRO A 621 -37.90 23.51 -7.51
CA PRO A 621 -39.19 23.79 -8.11
C PRO A 621 -39.07 25.07 -8.92
N GLY A 622 -39.41 24.97 -10.20
CA GLY A 622 -39.22 26.04 -11.16
C GLY A 622 -39.83 27.35 -10.67
N ARG A 623 -39.03 28.41 -10.65
CA ARG A 623 -39.55 29.78 -10.71
C ARG A 623 -40.08 30.00 -12.11
N GLY A 624 -41.32 29.61 -12.34
CA GLY A 624 -42.10 29.91 -13.53
C GLY A 624 -43.57 29.98 -13.11
N GLU A 625 -44.23 31.07 -13.48
CA GLU A 625 -45.65 31.38 -13.24
C GLU A 625 -46.02 31.90 -11.84
N ALA A 626 -45.49 33.09 -11.51
CA ALA A 626 -46.20 34.07 -10.70
C ALA A 626 -46.07 35.44 -11.38
N ALA A 627 -46.65 35.56 -12.57
CA ALA A 627 -46.83 36.81 -13.31
C ALA A 627 -47.95 36.64 -14.34
N ALA A 628 -49.17 36.39 -13.86
CA ALA A 628 -50.42 36.63 -14.57
C ALA A 628 -51.54 36.63 -13.51
N GLY A 629 -51.99 37.83 -13.15
CA GLY A 629 -52.98 38.10 -12.12
C GLY A 629 -53.00 39.58 -11.81
#